data_AF-A0A2N5ZGA3-F1
#
_entry.id   AF-A0A2N5ZGA3-F1
#
_cell.length_a   1.000
_cell.length_b   1.000
_cell.length_c   1.000
_cell.angle_alpha   90.00
_cell.angle_beta   90.00
_cell.angle_gamma   90.00
#
_symmetry.space_group_name_H-M   'P 1'
#
loop_
_entity.id
_entity.type
_entity.pdbx_description
1 polymer ?
#
loop_
_entity_poly.entity_id
_entity_poly.type
_entity_poly.pdbx_seq_one_letter_code
_entity_poly.pdbx_strand_id
1 'polypeptide(L)'
;MNLFQNNLALAFLLTLFAGLSTSIGSLAAYYSKKTNTSFLSICLGFSAGVMIYVSFVEIFPKSVEILSDSMSLKLSEWYAVGGFFFGIILIGLIDRLVPDYENPHEMHHIEEIYTDEQKKVQKEKAMHRMGIFTALAIAIHNFPEGLATFTAALKDPGLGIPIAIAIAIHNIPEGIAVAVPIFYATGSRKKALLYSSLSGMAEPLGALIGYAVLRPFMTDVVFGFVFSSVAGIMVFISLDELLPSAEEYGEHHLSIYGLFIGMAFMAISLLLF
;
A
#
# COMPACT_ATOMS: atom_id res chain seq x y z
N MET A 1 -19.32 -27.70 -9.96
CA MET A 1 -18.12 -27.35 -9.18
C MET A 1 -18.00 -25.83 -9.27
N ASN A 2 -18.26 -25.11 -8.17
CA ASN A 2 -18.49 -23.66 -8.17
C ASN A 2 -17.26 -22.91 -8.72
N LEU A 3 -17.45 -21.95 -9.64
CA LEU A 3 -16.38 -21.05 -10.13
C LEU A 3 -15.54 -20.46 -8.98
N PHE A 4 -16.18 -20.15 -7.86
CA PHE A 4 -15.55 -19.62 -6.64
C PHE A 4 -14.56 -20.58 -5.94
N GLN A 5 -14.66 -21.90 -6.12
CA GLN A 5 -13.71 -22.85 -5.54
C GLN A 5 -12.46 -23.03 -6.39
N ASN A 6 -12.54 -22.86 -7.71
CA ASN A 6 -11.40 -23.08 -8.61
C ASN A 6 -10.35 -21.98 -8.53
N ASN A 7 -10.75 -20.73 -8.26
CA ASN A 7 -9.82 -19.59 -8.25
C ASN A 7 -9.31 -19.23 -6.85
N LEU A 8 -9.84 -19.85 -5.78
CA LEU A 8 -9.49 -19.49 -4.40
C LEU A 8 -7.99 -19.63 -4.12
N ALA A 9 -7.40 -20.75 -4.53
CA ALA A 9 -5.98 -21.00 -4.37
C ALA A 9 -5.14 -20.01 -5.19
N LEU A 10 -5.54 -19.74 -6.44
CA LEU A 10 -4.86 -18.78 -7.30
C LEU A 10 -4.91 -17.36 -6.72
N ALA A 11 -6.09 -16.91 -6.28
CA ALA A 11 -6.28 -15.59 -5.67
C ALA A 11 -5.42 -15.42 -4.42
N PHE A 12 -5.38 -16.45 -3.56
CA PHE A 12 -4.50 -16.44 -2.40
C PHE A 12 -3.01 -16.42 -2.78
N LEU A 13 -2.59 -17.23 -3.76
CA LEU A 13 -1.20 -17.27 -4.21
C LEU A 13 -0.75 -15.96 -4.85
N LEU A 14 -1.61 -15.31 -5.63
CA LEU A 14 -1.35 -13.99 -6.21
C LEU A 14 -1.24 -12.92 -5.13
N THR A 15 -2.11 -12.95 -4.12
CA THR A 15 -2.05 -12.01 -3.00
C THR A 15 -0.83 -12.26 -2.11
N LEU A 16 -0.48 -13.52 -1.88
CA LEU A 16 0.74 -13.87 -1.16
C LEU A 16 1.99 -13.45 -1.94
N PHE A 17 1.99 -13.61 -3.26
CA PHE A 17 3.06 -13.15 -4.13
C PHE A 17 3.24 -11.63 -4.04
N ALA A 18 2.12 -10.90 -4.12
CA ALA A 18 2.10 -9.46 -3.94
C ALA A 18 2.68 -9.06 -2.57
N GLY A 19 2.21 -9.63 -1.46
CA GLY A 19 2.72 -9.27 -0.12
C GLY A 19 4.17 -9.69 0.14
N LEU A 20 4.63 -10.79 -0.47
CA LEU A 20 6.03 -11.20 -0.36
C LEU A 20 6.99 -10.27 -1.11
N SER A 21 6.51 -9.51 -2.10
CA SER A 21 7.35 -8.56 -2.83
C SER A 21 7.83 -7.39 -1.97
N THR A 22 7.11 -7.04 -0.89
CA THR A 22 7.59 -6.12 0.15
C THR A 22 8.87 -6.64 0.80
N SER A 23 8.94 -7.96 1.03
CA SER A 23 10.17 -8.60 1.52
C SER A 23 11.31 -8.55 0.49
N ILE A 24 10.99 -8.65 -0.80
CA ILE A 24 11.97 -8.50 -1.89
C ILE A 24 12.57 -7.09 -1.89
N GLY A 25 11.75 -6.06 -1.69
CA GLY A 25 12.20 -4.68 -1.48
C GLY A 25 13.21 -4.54 -0.35
N SER A 26 12.91 -5.12 0.81
CA SER A 26 13.81 -5.14 1.96
C SER A 26 15.15 -5.84 1.67
N LEU A 27 15.11 -6.96 0.94
CA LEU A 27 16.32 -7.66 0.49
C LEU A 27 17.12 -6.83 -0.51
N ALA A 28 16.47 -6.09 -1.42
CA ALA A 28 17.18 -5.17 -2.32
C ALA A 28 17.89 -4.06 -1.52
N ALA A 29 17.23 -3.51 -0.49
CA ALA A 29 17.83 -2.55 0.42
C ALA A 29 19.02 -3.14 1.19
N TYR A 30 19.00 -4.42 1.55
CA TYR A 30 20.12 -5.12 2.21
C TYR A 30 21.42 -5.07 1.38
N TYR A 31 21.33 -5.28 0.08
CA TYR A 31 22.49 -5.34 -0.81
C TYR A 31 22.93 -3.97 -1.33
N SER A 32 22.06 -2.95 -1.23
CA SER A 32 22.41 -1.59 -1.57
C SER A 32 23.38 -1.02 -0.52
N LYS A 33 24.64 -0.80 -0.92
CA LYS A 33 25.71 -0.33 -0.02
C LYS A 33 25.46 1.08 0.54
N LYS A 34 24.62 1.87 -0.13
CA LYS A 34 24.13 3.19 0.28
C LYS A 34 22.76 3.43 -0.37
N THR A 35 21.68 3.29 0.38
CA THR A 35 20.42 3.94 0.02
C THR A 35 20.55 5.40 0.42
N ASN A 36 20.63 6.31 -0.56
CA ASN A 36 20.55 7.74 -0.26
C ASN A 36 19.08 8.17 -0.24
N THR A 37 18.88 9.33 0.39
CA THR A 37 17.62 10.08 0.48
C THR A 37 16.94 10.29 -0.88
N SER A 38 17.70 10.66 -1.92
CA SER A 38 17.20 10.83 -3.29
C SER A 38 16.58 9.56 -3.88
N PHE A 39 17.21 8.41 -3.70
CA PHE A 39 16.69 7.13 -4.18
C PHE A 39 15.38 6.76 -3.47
N LEU A 40 15.31 7.01 -2.16
CA LEU A 40 14.11 6.74 -1.36
C LEU A 40 12.95 7.65 -1.77
N SER A 41 13.24 8.93 -2.03
CA SER A 41 12.28 9.90 -2.56
C SER A 41 11.71 9.45 -3.92
N ILE A 42 12.57 9.01 -4.85
CA ILE A 42 12.11 8.49 -6.15
C ILE A 42 11.28 7.21 -5.98
N CYS A 43 11.71 6.29 -5.11
CA CYS A 43 10.99 5.04 -4.86
C CYS A 43 9.60 5.26 -4.27
N LEU A 44 9.47 6.12 -3.25
CA LEU A 44 8.19 6.44 -2.63
C LEU A 44 7.27 7.22 -3.57
N GLY A 45 7.82 8.19 -4.30
CA GLY A 45 7.10 8.88 -5.37
C GLY A 45 6.58 7.89 -6.41
N PHE A 46 7.43 6.97 -6.88
CA PHE A 46 7.05 5.90 -7.81
C PHE A 46 5.90 5.06 -7.27
N SER A 47 5.96 4.65 -5.99
CA SER A 47 4.88 3.90 -5.35
C SER A 47 3.56 4.67 -5.38
N ALA A 48 3.56 5.93 -4.94
CA ALA A 48 2.38 6.81 -4.98
C ALA A 48 1.81 6.94 -6.41
N GLY A 49 2.69 7.07 -7.41
CA GLY A 49 2.30 7.15 -8.81
C GLY A 49 1.63 5.88 -9.34
N VAL A 50 2.18 4.71 -9.03
CA VAL A 50 1.56 3.42 -9.38
C VAL A 50 0.17 3.32 -8.76
N MET A 51 0.06 3.61 -7.46
CA MET A 51 -1.17 3.46 -6.69
C MET A 51 -2.28 4.41 -7.14
N ILE A 52 -1.97 5.67 -7.38
CA ILE A 52 -2.92 6.65 -7.94
C ILE A 52 -3.38 6.21 -9.32
N TYR A 53 -2.46 5.76 -10.18
CA TYR A 53 -2.80 5.35 -11.55
C TYR A 53 -3.70 4.12 -11.56
N VAL A 54 -3.33 3.05 -10.85
CA VAL A 54 -4.15 1.82 -10.71
C VAL A 54 -5.54 2.16 -10.18
N SER A 55 -5.62 3.03 -9.17
CA SER A 55 -6.90 3.39 -8.54
C SER A 55 -7.88 4.03 -9.53
N PHE A 56 -7.42 4.99 -10.34
CA PHE A 56 -8.29 5.72 -11.27
C PHE A 56 -8.48 5.03 -12.62
N VAL A 57 -7.50 4.27 -13.10
CA VAL A 57 -7.52 3.71 -14.46
C VAL A 57 -8.04 2.27 -14.47
N GLU A 58 -7.86 1.53 -13.37
CA GLU A 58 -8.21 0.11 -13.29
C GLU A 58 -9.32 -0.16 -12.25
N ILE A 59 -9.06 0.12 -10.97
CA ILE A 59 -9.93 -0.32 -9.86
C ILE A 59 -11.27 0.44 -9.85
N PHE A 60 -11.24 1.76 -9.93
CA PHE A 60 -12.47 2.57 -9.92
C PHE A 60 -13.35 2.29 -11.15
N PRO A 61 -12.85 2.28 -12.40
CA PRO A 61 -13.66 1.88 -13.55
C PRO A 61 -14.21 0.46 -13.42
N LYS A 62 -13.42 -0.49 -12.91
CA LYS A 62 -13.89 -1.86 -12.70
C LYS A 62 -15.03 -1.93 -11.69
N SER A 63 -14.99 -1.10 -10.66
CA SER A 63 -16.08 -1.00 -9.69
C SER A 63 -17.42 -0.64 -10.35
N VAL A 64 -17.40 0.29 -11.31
CA VAL A 64 -18.58 0.72 -12.07
C VAL A 64 -19.07 -0.40 -12.99
N GLU A 65 -18.15 -1.12 -13.64
CA GLU A 65 -18.47 -2.28 -14.48
C GLU A 65 -19.21 -3.34 -13.66
N ILE A 66 -18.65 -3.76 -12.53
CA ILE A 66 -19.24 -4.77 -11.64
C ILE A 66 -20.61 -4.32 -11.12
N LEU A 67 -20.75 -3.05 -10.72
CA LEU A 67 -22.04 -2.53 -10.26
C LEU A 67 -23.09 -2.55 -11.38
N SER A 68 -22.69 -2.29 -12.63
CA SER A 68 -23.57 -2.24 -13.78
C SER A 68 -24.14 -3.60 -14.19
N ASP A 69 -23.56 -4.71 -13.72
CA ASP A 69 -24.16 -6.04 -13.84
C ASP A 69 -25.44 -6.17 -13.00
N SER A 70 -25.60 -5.36 -11.96
CA SER A 70 -26.71 -5.44 -11.00
C SER A 70 -27.66 -4.23 -11.01
N MET A 71 -27.25 -3.09 -11.58
CA MET A 71 -28.05 -1.86 -11.60
C MET A 71 -27.83 -1.02 -12.86
N SER A 72 -28.61 0.05 -13.03
CA SER A 72 -28.43 0.96 -14.17
C SER A 72 -27.09 1.69 -14.08
N LEU A 73 -26.47 1.98 -15.24
CA LEU A 73 -25.17 2.66 -15.31
C LEU A 73 -25.11 3.93 -14.43
N LYS A 74 -26.17 4.75 -14.46
CA LYS A 74 -26.21 5.98 -13.66
C LYS A 74 -26.17 5.70 -12.16
N LEU A 75 -26.85 4.64 -11.71
CA LEU A 75 -26.84 4.25 -10.30
C LEU A 75 -25.48 3.65 -9.93
N SER A 76 -24.89 2.85 -10.81
CA SER A 76 -23.54 2.29 -10.64
C SER A 76 -22.48 3.38 -10.42
N GLU A 77 -22.50 4.43 -11.24
CA GLU A 77 -21.60 5.58 -11.09
C GLU A 77 -21.76 6.24 -9.70
N TRP A 78 -23.00 6.47 -9.25
CA TRP A 78 -23.26 7.06 -7.93
C TRP A 78 -22.80 6.17 -6.80
N TYR A 79 -23.02 4.85 -6.89
CA TYR A 79 -22.55 3.89 -5.90
C TYR A 79 -21.02 3.81 -5.87
N ALA A 80 -20.36 3.83 -7.03
CA ALA A 80 -18.90 3.82 -7.12
C ALA A 80 -18.29 5.10 -6.55
N VAL A 81 -18.81 6.29 -6.92
CA VAL A 81 -18.34 7.56 -6.34
C VAL A 81 -18.58 7.59 -4.84
N GLY A 82 -19.76 7.12 -4.38
CA GLY A 82 -20.07 6.99 -2.96
C GLY A 82 -19.10 6.07 -2.23
N GLY A 83 -18.79 4.91 -2.80
CA GLY A 83 -17.81 3.96 -2.27
C GLY A 83 -16.40 4.55 -2.21
N PHE A 84 -15.96 5.25 -3.25
CA PHE A 84 -14.66 5.91 -3.29
C PHE A 84 -14.49 6.92 -2.15
N PHE A 85 -15.43 7.84 -1.97
CA PHE A 85 -15.35 8.80 -0.87
C PHE A 85 -15.60 8.15 0.49
N PHE A 86 -16.41 7.09 0.57
CA PHE A 86 -16.54 6.29 1.78
C PHE A 86 -15.18 5.68 2.18
N GLY A 87 -14.44 5.13 1.22
CA GLY A 87 -13.08 4.61 1.42
C GLY A 87 -12.14 5.68 1.97
N ILE A 88 -12.11 6.86 1.35
CA ILE A 88 -11.33 8.02 1.82
C ILE A 88 -11.68 8.38 3.27
N ILE A 89 -12.97 8.52 3.58
CA ILE A 89 -13.43 8.88 4.93
C ILE A 89 -13.05 7.78 5.92
N LEU A 90 -13.24 6.52 5.55
CA LEU A 90 -12.93 5.38 6.40
C LEU A 90 -11.44 5.36 6.79
N ILE A 91 -10.54 5.47 5.81
CA ILE A 91 -9.11 5.48 6.11
C ILE A 91 -8.69 6.74 6.86
N GLY A 92 -9.21 7.92 6.50
CA GLY A 92 -8.91 9.14 7.25
C GLY A 92 -9.42 9.11 8.70
N LEU A 93 -10.48 8.37 8.99
CA LEU A 93 -10.93 8.11 10.36
C LEU A 93 -10.00 7.12 11.08
N ILE A 94 -9.53 6.08 10.40
CA ILE A 94 -8.57 5.11 10.95
C ILE A 94 -7.24 5.81 11.25
N ASP A 95 -6.75 6.63 10.32
CA ASP A 95 -5.52 7.41 10.48
C ASP A 95 -5.60 8.36 11.68
N ARG A 96 -6.72 9.06 11.86
CA ARG A 96 -6.94 9.90 13.05
C ARG A 96 -6.98 9.16 14.38
N LEU A 97 -7.23 7.85 14.38
CA LEU A 97 -7.17 7.04 15.59
C LEU A 97 -5.73 6.62 15.91
N VAL A 98 -4.78 6.88 15.02
CA VAL A 98 -3.33 6.76 15.25
C VAL A 98 -2.83 8.09 15.86
N PRO A 99 -2.41 8.12 17.14
CA PRO A 99 -2.05 9.35 17.86
C PRO A 99 -0.97 10.23 17.21
N ASP A 100 -1.03 11.56 17.36
CA ASP A 100 -0.16 12.55 16.66
C ASP A 100 1.36 12.48 16.99
N TYR A 101 1.78 11.86 18.10
CA TYR A 101 3.20 11.54 18.35
C TYR A 101 3.69 10.30 17.58
N GLU A 102 2.81 9.74 16.77
CA GLU A 102 2.84 8.42 16.15
C GLU A 102 2.45 8.51 14.65
N ASN A 103 2.17 9.72 14.14
CA ASN A 103 1.93 10.02 12.74
C ASN A 103 3.23 10.60 12.11
N PRO A 104 3.82 9.99 11.06
CA PRO A 104 5.10 10.43 10.50
C PRO A 104 5.12 11.87 9.96
N HIS A 105 3.94 12.48 9.77
CA HIS A 105 3.77 13.78 9.12
C HIS A 105 4.31 15.00 9.87
N GLU A 106 4.70 14.85 11.14
CA GLU A 106 5.35 15.92 11.91
C GLU A 106 6.60 15.38 12.62
N MET A 107 7.66 15.05 11.88
CA MET A 107 8.98 14.88 12.48
C MET A 107 9.51 16.24 12.97
N HIS A 108 9.12 16.62 14.19
CA HIS A 108 9.70 17.75 14.90
C HIS A 108 11.22 17.60 14.99
N HIS A 109 11.93 18.65 14.59
CA HIS A 109 13.34 18.89 14.94
C HIS A 109 13.50 18.89 16.46
N ILE A 110 13.88 17.74 17.05
CA ILE A 110 14.23 17.68 18.47
C ILE A 110 15.64 18.24 18.65
N GLU A 111 15.75 19.57 18.63
CA GLU A 111 16.87 20.30 19.21
C GLU A 111 16.51 20.73 20.64
N GLU A 112 16.55 19.82 21.61
CA GLU A 112 16.66 20.23 23.01
C GLU A 112 17.66 19.38 23.80
N ILE A 113 18.55 20.12 24.47
CA ILE A 113 19.51 19.87 25.55
C ILE A 113 19.50 18.45 26.18
N TYR A 114 20.24 17.51 25.57
CA TYR A 114 20.66 16.24 26.21
C TYR A 114 22.16 16.00 26.00
N THR A 115 22.81 15.29 26.91
CA THR A 115 24.22 14.87 26.78
C THR A 115 24.38 13.80 25.68
N ASP A 116 25.55 13.68 25.06
CA ASP A 116 25.75 12.85 23.85
C ASP A 116 25.43 11.36 24.04
N GLU A 117 25.61 10.80 25.23
CA GLU A 117 25.22 9.42 25.54
C GLU A 117 23.70 9.25 25.72
N GLN A 118 23.03 10.23 26.34
CA GLN A 118 21.58 10.25 26.49
C GLN A 118 20.87 10.48 25.15
N LYS A 119 21.46 11.34 24.28
CA LYS A 119 21.01 11.53 22.89
C LYS A 119 21.04 10.24 22.09
N LYS A 120 22.09 9.42 22.23
CA LYS A 120 22.19 8.13 21.50
C LYS A 120 21.08 7.15 21.89
N VAL A 121 20.87 6.95 23.19
CA VAL A 121 19.85 6.00 23.68
C VAL A 121 18.42 6.49 23.39
N GLN A 122 18.14 7.79 23.54
CA GLN A 122 16.85 8.35 23.15
C GLN A 122 16.62 8.31 21.63
N LYS A 123 17.65 8.61 20.82
CA LYS A 123 17.55 8.57 19.36
C LYS A 123 17.35 7.15 18.83
N GLU A 124 18.03 6.15 19.40
CA GLU A 124 17.80 4.73 19.05
C GLU A 124 16.39 4.26 19.42
N LYS A 125 15.88 4.64 20.60
CA LYS A 125 14.50 4.33 21.01
C LYS A 125 13.47 5.05 20.13
N ALA A 126 13.70 6.33 19.82
CA ALA A 126 12.81 7.13 18.96
C ALA A 126 12.78 6.58 17.54
N MET A 127 13.93 6.24 16.94
CA MET A 127 13.99 5.67 15.59
C MET A 127 13.46 4.22 15.54
N HIS A 128 13.65 3.40 16.58
CA HIS A 128 13.03 2.07 16.65
C HIS A 128 11.51 2.17 16.80
N ARG A 129 11.03 3.15 17.57
CA ARG A 129 9.60 3.46 17.67
C ARG A 129 9.08 3.85 16.28
N MET A 130 9.67 4.85 15.65
CA MET A 130 9.35 5.30 14.28
C MET A 130 9.26 4.11 13.30
N GLY A 131 10.28 3.24 13.25
CA GLY A 131 10.27 2.08 12.36
C GLY A 131 9.16 1.05 12.63
N ILE A 132 8.76 0.84 13.89
CA ILE A 132 7.60 -0.02 14.22
C ILE A 132 6.29 0.63 13.77
N PHE A 133 6.14 1.93 13.97
CA PHE A 133 4.93 2.64 13.59
C PHE A 133 4.81 2.77 12.07
N THR A 134 5.90 3.05 11.35
CA THR A 134 5.95 2.96 9.88
C THR A 134 5.53 1.56 9.40
N ALA A 135 6.00 0.49 10.05
CA ALA A 135 5.59 -0.86 9.70
C ALA A 135 4.10 -1.13 10.00
N LEU A 136 3.51 -0.49 11.03
CA LEU A 136 2.10 -0.61 11.36
C LEU A 136 1.21 0.18 10.39
N ALA A 137 1.56 1.43 10.07
CA ALA A 137 0.86 2.24 9.07
C ALA A 137 0.84 1.51 7.72
N ILE A 138 1.99 0.98 7.31
CA ILE A 138 2.10 0.18 6.08
C ILE A 138 1.30 -1.13 6.18
N ALA A 139 1.26 -1.81 7.34
CA ALA A 139 0.38 -2.97 7.48
C ALA A 139 -1.11 -2.61 7.34
N ILE A 140 -1.53 -1.41 7.75
CA ILE A 140 -2.90 -0.91 7.56
C ILE A 140 -3.15 -0.64 6.07
N HIS A 141 -2.15 -0.13 5.34
CA HIS A 141 -2.20 0.12 3.90
C HIS A 141 -2.31 -1.16 3.06
N ASN A 142 -1.50 -2.17 3.39
CA ASN A 142 -1.39 -3.42 2.66
C ASN A 142 -2.64 -4.31 2.86
N PHE A 143 -3.44 -4.06 3.90
CA PHE A 143 -4.69 -4.79 4.12
C PHE A 143 -5.73 -4.58 3.00
N PRO A 144 -6.13 -3.32 2.64
CA PRO A 144 -6.94 -3.02 1.47
C PRO A 144 -6.43 -3.61 0.16
N GLU A 145 -5.12 -3.56 -0.08
CA GLU A 145 -4.50 -4.10 -1.30
C GLU A 145 -4.63 -5.61 -1.40
N GLY A 146 -4.42 -6.31 -0.28
CA GLY A 146 -4.60 -7.74 -0.20
C GLY A 146 -6.05 -8.14 -0.47
N LEU A 147 -7.00 -7.36 0.06
CA LEU A 147 -8.41 -7.55 -0.22
C LEU A 147 -8.72 -7.32 -1.71
N ALA A 148 -8.22 -6.25 -2.33
CA ALA A 148 -8.44 -5.97 -3.75
C ALA A 148 -7.81 -7.03 -4.66
N THR A 149 -6.54 -7.40 -4.45
CA THR A 149 -5.84 -8.43 -5.21
C THR A 149 -6.61 -9.75 -5.18
N PHE A 150 -7.02 -10.15 -3.97
CA PHE A 150 -7.71 -11.42 -3.77
C PHE A 150 -9.10 -11.41 -4.41
N THR A 151 -9.88 -10.36 -4.19
CA THR A 151 -11.25 -10.26 -4.73
C THR A 151 -11.27 -10.14 -6.24
N ALA A 152 -10.30 -9.42 -6.83
CA ALA A 152 -10.06 -9.35 -8.26
C ALA A 152 -9.79 -10.73 -8.85
N ALA A 153 -8.78 -11.43 -8.34
CA ALA A 153 -8.40 -12.75 -8.83
C ALA A 153 -9.48 -13.82 -8.59
N LEU A 154 -10.27 -13.69 -7.51
CA LEU A 154 -11.37 -14.60 -7.23
C LEU A 154 -12.50 -14.45 -8.25
N LYS A 155 -12.83 -13.21 -8.64
CA LYS A 155 -13.89 -12.89 -9.61
C LYS A 155 -13.44 -13.19 -11.04
N ASP A 156 -12.25 -12.72 -11.43
CA ASP A 156 -11.68 -12.89 -12.75
C ASP A 156 -10.13 -12.93 -12.71
N PRO A 157 -9.51 -14.10 -12.92
CA PRO A 157 -8.05 -14.22 -12.99
C PRO A 157 -7.40 -13.34 -14.06
N GLY A 158 -8.11 -13.05 -15.17
CA GLY A 158 -7.60 -12.18 -16.23
C GLY A 158 -7.34 -10.75 -15.75
N LEU A 159 -8.12 -10.30 -14.76
CA LEU A 159 -7.94 -9.00 -14.10
C LEU A 159 -7.07 -9.11 -12.84
N GLY A 160 -7.20 -10.20 -12.08
CA GLY A 160 -6.44 -10.42 -10.86
C GLY A 160 -4.93 -10.54 -11.08
N ILE A 161 -4.48 -11.11 -12.21
CA ILE A 161 -3.05 -11.24 -12.52
C ILE A 161 -2.41 -9.86 -12.77
N PRO A 162 -2.92 -9.00 -13.68
CA PRO A 162 -2.42 -7.63 -13.84
C PRO A 162 -2.40 -6.84 -12.53
N ILE A 163 -3.48 -6.89 -11.74
CA ILE A 163 -3.54 -6.21 -10.43
C ILE A 163 -2.49 -6.76 -9.47
N ALA A 164 -2.32 -8.08 -9.35
CA ALA A 164 -1.31 -8.65 -8.47
C ALA A 164 0.12 -8.28 -8.88
N ILE A 165 0.40 -8.18 -10.19
CA ILE A 165 1.69 -7.73 -10.71
C ILE A 165 1.91 -6.25 -10.41
N ALA A 166 0.88 -5.41 -10.65
CA ALA A 166 0.90 -3.99 -10.28
C ALA A 166 1.23 -3.84 -8.80
N ILE A 167 0.55 -4.65 -7.97
CA ILE A 167 0.68 -4.57 -6.53
C ILE A 167 2.07 -5.00 -6.07
N ALA A 168 2.56 -6.12 -6.61
CA ALA A 168 3.91 -6.59 -6.35
C ALA A 168 5.00 -5.57 -6.73
N ILE A 169 4.76 -4.74 -7.76
CA ILE A 169 5.75 -3.78 -8.23
C ILE A 169 5.82 -2.53 -7.34
N HIS A 170 4.71 -2.05 -6.76
CA HIS A 170 4.77 -0.93 -5.79
C HIS A 170 5.29 -1.38 -4.42
N ASN A 171 5.02 -2.63 -4.04
CA ASN A 171 5.46 -3.21 -2.78
C ASN A 171 6.99 -3.32 -2.67
N ILE A 172 7.72 -3.43 -3.80
CA ILE A 172 9.19 -3.42 -3.78
C ILE A 172 9.74 -2.07 -3.25
N PRO A 173 9.40 -0.90 -3.84
CA PRO A 173 9.69 0.42 -3.30
C PRO A 173 9.27 0.60 -1.83
N GLU A 174 8.09 0.14 -1.47
CA GLU A 174 7.58 0.23 -0.09
C GLU A 174 8.41 -0.61 0.88
N GLY A 175 8.78 -1.83 0.49
CA GLY A 175 9.68 -2.67 1.26
C GLY A 175 11.05 -2.03 1.52
N ILE A 176 11.57 -1.28 0.54
CA ILE A 176 12.78 -0.47 0.72
C ILE A 176 12.51 0.66 1.73
N ALA A 177 11.37 1.34 1.61
CA ALA A 177 10.96 2.42 2.51
C ALA A 177 10.76 1.98 3.96
N VAL A 178 10.31 0.75 4.21
CA VAL A 178 10.23 0.19 5.56
C VAL A 178 11.62 -0.22 6.07
N ALA A 179 12.38 -0.90 5.23
CA ALA A 179 13.63 -1.54 5.65
C ALA A 179 14.74 -0.53 5.96
N VAL A 180 14.84 0.55 5.18
CA VAL A 180 15.93 1.52 5.28
C VAL A 180 15.91 2.25 6.64
N PRO A 181 14.81 2.90 7.06
CA PRO A 181 14.75 3.57 8.36
C PRO A 181 15.00 2.61 9.52
N ILE A 182 14.43 1.41 9.48
CA ILE A 182 14.63 0.39 10.52
C ILE A 182 16.10 -0.05 10.59
N PHE A 183 16.77 -0.23 9.45
CA PHE A 183 18.18 -0.56 9.43
C PHE A 183 19.03 0.57 10.02
N TYR A 184 18.79 1.82 9.62
CA TYR A 184 19.49 2.98 10.18
C TYR A 184 19.20 3.21 11.67
N ALA A 185 18.00 2.85 12.13
CA ALA A 185 17.58 2.91 13.52
C ALA A 185 18.23 1.85 14.41
N THR A 186 18.32 0.62 13.91
CA THR A 186 18.62 -0.56 14.73
C THR A 186 19.97 -1.19 14.44
N GLY A 187 20.63 -0.82 13.35
CA GLY A 187 21.82 -1.49 12.81
C GLY A 187 21.59 -2.93 12.37
N SER A 188 20.37 -3.47 12.51
CA SER A 188 20.07 -4.89 12.32
C SER A 188 19.30 -5.12 11.04
N ARG A 189 19.99 -5.69 10.05
CA ARG A 189 19.41 -6.08 8.76
C ARG A 189 18.33 -7.15 8.90
N LYS A 190 18.46 -8.03 9.91
CA LYS A 190 17.44 -9.04 10.21
C LYS A 190 16.15 -8.42 10.73
N LYS A 191 16.25 -7.36 11.54
CA LYS A 191 15.07 -6.60 12.01
C LYS A 191 14.40 -5.89 10.83
N ALA A 192 15.16 -5.20 9.98
CA ALA A 192 14.63 -4.55 8.79
C ALA A 192 13.87 -5.50 7.87
N LEU A 193 14.43 -6.70 7.62
CA LEU A 193 13.73 -7.74 6.86
C LEU A 193 12.48 -8.24 7.59
N LEU A 194 12.57 -8.53 8.89
CA LEU A 194 11.43 -9.04 9.65
C LEU A 194 10.26 -8.07 9.65
N TYR A 195 10.48 -6.78 9.96
CA TYR A 195 9.40 -5.80 10.02
C TYR A 195 8.79 -5.53 8.65
N SER A 196 9.60 -5.48 7.58
CA SER A 196 9.10 -5.33 6.21
C SER A 196 8.35 -6.57 5.71
N SER A 197 8.79 -7.77 6.09
CA SER A 197 8.04 -8.99 5.81
C SER A 197 6.72 -9.03 6.59
N LEU A 198 6.70 -8.59 7.84
CA LEU A 198 5.49 -8.53 8.65
C LEU A 198 4.47 -7.53 8.09
N SER A 199 4.92 -6.39 7.55
CA SER A 199 4.02 -5.44 6.89
C SER A 199 3.42 -6.04 5.60
N GLY A 200 4.25 -6.66 4.74
CA GLY A 200 3.76 -7.34 3.54
C GLY A 200 2.83 -8.54 3.82
N MET A 201 2.96 -9.18 4.98
CA MET A 201 2.03 -10.22 5.41
C MET A 201 0.61 -9.70 5.72
N ALA A 202 0.40 -8.38 5.81
CA ALA A 202 -0.92 -7.80 5.94
C ALA A 202 -1.80 -8.02 4.71
N GLU A 203 -1.23 -8.17 3.50
CA GLU A 203 -1.99 -8.48 2.28
C GLU A 203 -2.69 -9.84 2.34
N PRO A 204 -2.00 -10.98 2.51
CA PRO A 204 -2.67 -12.27 2.62
C PRO A 204 -3.57 -12.37 3.85
N LEU A 205 -3.28 -11.61 4.93
CA LEU A 205 -4.21 -11.47 6.05
C LEU A 205 -5.48 -10.70 5.67
N GLY A 206 -5.35 -9.60 4.93
CA GLY A 206 -6.46 -8.81 4.39
C GLY A 206 -7.34 -9.62 3.45
N ALA A 207 -6.73 -10.43 2.59
CA ALA A 207 -7.43 -11.40 1.76
C ALA A 207 -8.24 -12.40 2.58
N LEU A 208 -7.63 -13.05 3.56
CA LEU A 208 -8.29 -14.09 4.37
C LEU A 208 -9.39 -13.51 5.25
N ILE A 209 -9.10 -12.43 5.99
CA ILE A 209 -10.05 -11.79 6.90
C ILE A 209 -11.18 -11.16 6.09
N GLY A 210 -10.85 -10.39 5.06
CA GLY A 210 -11.83 -9.75 4.21
C GLY A 210 -12.71 -10.78 3.50
N TYR A 211 -12.16 -11.86 2.96
CA TYR A 211 -12.97 -12.94 2.40
C TYR A 211 -13.83 -13.63 3.46
N ALA A 212 -13.29 -13.97 4.63
CA ALA A 212 -14.05 -14.66 5.68
C ALA A 212 -15.25 -13.82 6.16
N VAL A 213 -15.04 -12.52 6.34
CA VAL A 213 -16.07 -11.57 6.79
C VAL A 213 -17.09 -11.28 5.68
N LEU A 214 -16.62 -11.06 4.45
CA LEU A 214 -17.49 -10.62 3.36
C LEU A 214 -18.19 -11.77 2.65
N ARG A 215 -17.63 -12.99 2.62
CA ARG A 215 -18.19 -14.15 1.90
C ARG A 215 -19.69 -14.38 2.11
N PRO A 216 -20.26 -14.26 3.33
CA PRO A 216 -21.70 -14.43 3.53
C PRO A 216 -22.56 -13.33 2.86
N PHE A 217 -21.97 -12.17 2.60
CA PHE A 217 -22.63 -10.97 2.09
C PHE A 217 -22.22 -10.62 0.66
N MET A 218 -21.33 -11.40 0.04
CA MET A 218 -20.73 -11.10 -1.26
C MET A 218 -21.76 -11.18 -2.39
N THR A 219 -22.25 -10.00 -2.80
CA THR A 219 -23.00 -9.75 -4.04
C THR A 219 -22.17 -8.87 -4.96
N ASP A 220 -22.52 -8.76 -6.25
CA ASP A 220 -21.82 -7.87 -7.18
C ASP A 220 -21.88 -6.41 -6.71
N VAL A 221 -22.98 -6.00 -6.05
CA VAL A 221 -23.09 -4.68 -5.40
C VAL A 221 -22.04 -4.49 -4.31
N VAL A 222 -21.84 -5.50 -3.45
CA VAL A 222 -20.82 -5.45 -2.40
C VAL A 222 -19.42 -5.46 -3.01
N PHE A 223 -19.16 -6.27 -4.03
CA PHE A 223 -17.87 -6.27 -4.73
C PHE A 223 -17.53 -4.90 -5.31
N GLY A 224 -18.44 -4.30 -6.09
CA GLY A 224 -18.20 -2.99 -6.67
C GLY A 224 -18.06 -1.88 -5.64
N PHE A 225 -18.84 -1.93 -4.54
CA PHE A 225 -18.67 -0.96 -3.45
C PHE A 225 -17.31 -1.12 -2.74
N VAL A 226 -16.86 -2.36 -2.50
CA VAL A 226 -15.53 -2.63 -1.92
C VAL A 226 -14.43 -2.15 -2.86
N PHE A 227 -14.49 -2.43 -4.16
CA PHE A 227 -13.49 -1.99 -5.14
C PHE A 227 -13.37 -0.47 -5.18
N SER A 228 -14.50 0.24 -5.30
CA SER A 228 -14.48 1.71 -5.28
C SER A 228 -13.95 2.25 -3.96
N SER A 229 -14.30 1.64 -2.82
CA SER A 229 -13.75 2.01 -1.52
C SER A 229 -12.23 1.81 -1.45
N VAL A 230 -11.71 0.68 -1.95
CA VAL A 230 -10.26 0.43 -1.99
C VAL A 230 -9.55 1.45 -2.87
N ALA A 231 -10.09 1.80 -4.04
CA ALA A 231 -9.53 2.88 -4.87
C ALA A 231 -9.46 4.21 -4.10
N GLY A 232 -10.50 4.55 -3.33
CA GLY A 232 -10.49 5.74 -2.48
C GLY A 232 -9.41 5.70 -1.39
N ILE A 233 -9.27 4.55 -0.72
CA ILE A 233 -8.26 4.33 0.32
C ILE A 233 -6.85 4.47 -0.27
N MET A 234 -6.58 3.83 -1.41
CA MET A 234 -5.27 3.87 -2.07
C MET A 234 -4.91 5.29 -2.52
N VAL A 235 -5.87 6.06 -3.06
CA VAL A 235 -5.64 7.47 -3.40
C VAL A 235 -5.34 8.31 -2.16
N PHE A 236 -6.10 8.12 -1.07
CA PHE A 236 -5.85 8.84 0.18
C PHE A 236 -4.44 8.56 0.69
N ILE A 237 -4.07 7.28 0.86
CA ILE A 237 -2.75 6.90 1.39
C ILE A 237 -1.61 7.37 0.48
N SER A 238 -1.81 7.37 -0.84
CA SER A 238 -0.81 7.89 -1.77
C SER A 238 -0.52 9.37 -1.58
N LEU A 239 -1.57 10.15 -1.28
CA LEU A 239 -1.49 11.61 -1.14
C LEU A 239 -1.14 12.05 0.29
N ASP A 240 -1.63 11.33 1.28
CA ASP A 240 -1.44 11.64 2.70
C ASP A 240 -0.12 11.07 3.20
N GLU A 241 0.22 9.82 2.85
CA GLU A 241 1.40 9.15 3.39
C GLU A 241 2.59 9.12 2.40
N LEU A 242 2.41 8.51 1.22
CA LEU A 242 3.53 8.15 0.35
C LEU A 242 4.20 9.36 -0.29
N LEU A 243 3.42 10.28 -0.86
CA LEU A 243 3.96 11.46 -1.51
C LEU A 243 4.62 12.44 -0.51
N PRO A 244 4.00 12.77 0.64
CA PRO A 244 4.67 13.59 1.67
C PRO A 244 5.93 12.92 2.22
N SER A 245 5.92 11.61 2.46
CA SER A 245 7.12 10.87 2.86
C SER A 245 8.23 10.97 1.80
N ALA A 246 7.88 10.85 0.51
CA ALA A 246 8.82 11.00 -0.58
C ALA A 246 9.48 12.39 -0.61
N GLU A 247 8.72 13.43 -0.30
CA GLU A 247 9.20 14.82 -0.19
C GLU A 247 10.05 15.05 1.06
N GLU A 248 9.73 14.41 2.18
CA GLU A 248 10.55 14.50 3.39
C GLU A 248 11.92 13.83 3.21
N TYR A 249 11.95 12.70 2.50
CA TYR A 249 13.20 11.99 2.24
C TYR A 249 14.07 12.63 1.16
N GLY A 250 13.59 13.55 0.31
CA GLY A 250 14.40 14.06 -0.80
C GLY A 250 13.93 15.40 -1.36
N GLU A 251 14.37 15.73 -2.57
CA GLU A 251 13.89 16.97 -3.20
C GLU A 251 12.50 16.78 -3.78
N HIS A 252 11.63 17.78 -3.60
CA HIS A 252 10.27 17.79 -4.13
C HIS A 252 10.19 17.41 -5.62
N HIS A 253 11.16 17.82 -6.45
CA HIS A 253 11.14 17.44 -7.86
C HIS A 253 11.41 15.95 -8.09
N LEU A 254 12.22 15.30 -7.25
CA LEU A 254 12.52 13.87 -7.37
C LEU A 254 11.33 13.00 -7.00
N SER A 255 10.58 13.37 -5.97
CA SER A 255 9.33 12.67 -5.61
C SER A 255 8.31 12.78 -6.74
N ILE A 256 8.15 13.96 -7.33
CA ILE A 256 7.24 14.18 -8.47
C ILE A 256 7.69 13.42 -9.72
N TYR A 257 8.99 13.37 -10.03
CA TYR A 257 9.50 12.55 -11.12
C TYR A 257 9.26 11.07 -10.86
N GLY A 258 9.52 10.60 -9.64
CA GLY A 258 9.18 9.25 -9.21
C GLY A 258 7.71 8.95 -9.48
N LEU A 259 6.80 9.82 -9.04
CA LEU A 259 5.36 9.71 -9.24
C LEU A 259 4.98 9.55 -10.71
N PHE A 260 5.42 10.43 -11.60
CA PHE A 260 5.10 10.31 -13.02
C PHE A 260 5.75 9.08 -13.68
N ILE A 261 6.94 8.67 -13.26
CA ILE A 261 7.57 7.42 -13.72
C ILE A 261 6.73 6.22 -13.28
N GLY A 262 6.23 6.21 -12.04
CA GLY A 262 5.32 5.18 -11.52
C GLY A 262 4.03 5.09 -12.31
N MET A 263 3.39 6.24 -12.58
CA MET A 263 2.19 6.31 -13.43
C MET A 263 2.46 5.79 -14.84
N ALA A 264 3.56 6.21 -15.47
CA ALA A 264 3.91 5.77 -16.82
C ALA A 264 4.24 4.28 -16.89
N PHE A 265 4.95 3.76 -15.89
CA PHE A 265 5.24 2.34 -15.76
C PHE A 265 3.94 1.53 -15.65
N MET A 266 3.02 1.98 -14.79
CA MET A 266 1.74 1.32 -14.61
C MET A 266 0.91 1.36 -15.90
N ALA A 267 0.85 2.52 -16.56
CA ALA A 267 0.19 2.68 -17.85
C ALA A 267 0.70 1.69 -18.90
N ILE A 268 2.02 1.56 -19.02
CA ILE A 268 2.64 0.59 -19.94
C ILE A 268 2.27 -0.83 -19.54
N SER A 269 2.30 -1.16 -18.25
CA SER A 269 1.95 -2.51 -17.79
C SER A 269 0.50 -2.87 -18.12
N LEU A 270 -0.48 -1.97 -17.95
CA LEU A 270 -1.87 -2.20 -18.32
C LEU A 270 -2.09 -2.30 -19.84
N LEU A 271 -1.18 -1.75 -20.66
CA LEU A 271 -1.28 -1.86 -22.12
C LEU A 271 -0.65 -3.14 -22.67
N LEU A 272 0.26 -3.77 -21.91
CA LEU A 272 0.97 -4.98 -22.32
C LEU A 272 0.23 -6.27 -21.95
N PHE A 273 -0.73 -6.20 -21.02
CA PHE A 273 -1.53 -7.31 -20.51
C PHE A 273 -3.02 -7.04 -20.70
#